data_AF-A0A0C9QZJ5-F1
#
_entry.id   AF-A0A0C9QZJ5-F1
#
_cell.length_a   1.000
_cell.length_b   1.000
_cell.length_c   1.000
_cell.angle_alpha   90.00
_cell.angle_beta   90.00
_cell.angle_gamma   90.00
#
_symmetry.space_group_name_H-M   'P 1'
#
loop_
_entity.id
_entity.type
_entity.pdbx_description
1 polymer ?
#
loop_
_entity_poly.entity_id
_entity_poly.type
_entity_poly.pdbx_seq_one_letter_code
_entity_poly.pdbx_strand_id
1 'polypeptide(L)'
;AGNLYRDYMKLCSVWRADPSRSGKCLGEFIRRRVAEEFRQSDQTVLPDPNECARRLNSLRALASDRYSRLYPRISVSSASDLTRAECSKVIFANLHSPESGDVEQSLLEKLKKTFSFKSGVPESESEKPKK
;
A
#
# COMPACT_ATOMS: atom_id res chain seq x y z
N ALA A 1 4.02 -0.34 -30.93
CA ALA A 1 4.47 -1.26 -29.85
C ALA A 1 5.82 -0.86 -29.23
N GLY A 2 6.89 -0.63 -30.01
CA GLY A 2 8.25 -0.42 -29.47
C GLY A 2 8.44 0.72 -28.46
N ASN A 3 7.74 1.85 -28.62
CA ASN A 3 7.81 2.95 -27.66
C ASN A 3 7.21 2.59 -26.27
N LEU A 4 6.13 1.79 -26.23
CA LEU A 4 5.50 1.35 -24.99
C LEU A 4 6.39 0.38 -24.22
N TYR A 5 7.01 -0.57 -24.91
CA TYR A 5 7.93 -1.51 -24.28
C TYR A 5 9.11 -0.79 -23.61
N ARG A 6 9.77 0.13 -24.33
CA ARG A 6 10.86 0.93 -23.77
C ARG A 6 10.43 1.70 -22.53
N ASP A 7 9.22 2.24 -22.56
CA ASP A 7 8.65 3.00 -21.46
C ASP A 7 8.33 2.12 -20.24
N TYR A 8 7.88 0.89 -20.45
CA TYR A 8 7.77 -0.13 -19.39
C TYR A 8 9.12 -0.49 -18.80
N MET A 9 10.16 -0.64 -19.62
CA MET A 9 11.51 -0.92 -19.14
C MET A 9 12.06 0.22 -18.26
N LYS A 10 11.78 1.48 -18.62
CA LYS A 10 12.07 2.65 -17.75
C LYS A 10 11.28 2.62 -16.44
N LEU A 11 10.01 2.19 -16.47
CA LEU A 11 9.23 2.06 -15.24
C LEU A 11 9.80 0.94 -14.33
N CYS A 12 10.23 -0.17 -14.92
CA CYS A 12 10.86 -1.28 -14.22
C CYS A 12 12.20 -0.93 -13.56
N SER A 13 12.89 0.15 -14.00
CA SER A 13 14.08 0.63 -13.28
C SER A 13 13.73 1.38 -12.00
N VAL A 14 12.56 2.05 -11.96
CA VAL A 14 12.04 2.69 -10.74
C VAL A 14 11.54 1.64 -9.76
N TRP A 15 10.73 0.69 -10.23
CA TRP A 15 10.20 -0.40 -9.42
C TRP A 15 11.14 -1.60 -9.42
N ARG A 16 12.20 -1.52 -8.63
CA ARG A 16 13.20 -2.60 -8.49
C ARG A 16 12.55 -3.90 -8.00
N ALA A 17 13.00 -5.03 -8.54
CA ALA A 17 12.64 -6.34 -8.01
C ALA A 17 13.44 -6.58 -6.72
N ASP A 18 12.74 -6.95 -5.67
CA ASP A 18 13.32 -7.26 -4.37
C ASP A 18 13.32 -8.78 -4.18
N PRO A 19 14.51 -9.44 -4.15
CA PRO A 19 14.61 -10.89 -4.03
C PRO A 19 14.18 -11.39 -2.66
N SER A 20 14.19 -10.55 -1.61
CA SER A 20 13.74 -10.93 -0.26
C SER A 20 12.22 -11.14 -0.18
N ARG A 21 11.48 -10.60 -1.15
CA ARG A 21 10.01 -10.63 -1.24
C ARG A 21 9.54 -11.32 -2.52
N SER A 22 10.21 -12.39 -2.92
CA SER A 22 9.85 -13.18 -4.10
C SER A 22 8.37 -13.58 -4.06
N GLY A 23 7.70 -13.50 -5.22
CA GLY A 23 6.26 -13.80 -5.35
C GLY A 23 5.30 -12.74 -4.81
N LYS A 24 5.77 -11.80 -3.96
CA LYS A 24 5.00 -10.65 -3.46
C LYS A 24 5.50 -9.31 -3.98
N CYS A 25 6.65 -9.30 -4.66
CA CYS A 25 7.27 -8.09 -5.18
C CYS A 25 6.51 -7.57 -6.41
N LEU A 26 5.99 -6.34 -6.32
CA LEU A 26 5.32 -5.68 -7.45
C LEU A 26 6.26 -5.49 -8.65
N GLY A 27 7.54 -5.17 -8.42
CA GLY A 27 8.53 -4.99 -9.48
C GLY A 27 8.84 -6.29 -10.24
N GLU A 28 8.74 -7.44 -9.59
CA GLU A 28 8.85 -8.76 -10.23
C GLU A 28 7.59 -9.06 -11.06
N PHE A 29 6.41 -8.83 -10.47
CA PHE A 29 5.12 -9.03 -11.13
C PHE A 29 5.00 -8.22 -12.43
N ILE A 30 5.35 -6.93 -12.40
CA ILE A 30 5.29 -6.06 -13.59
C ILE A 30 6.19 -6.59 -14.70
N ARG A 31 7.43 -7.00 -14.40
CA ARG A 31 8.36 -7.55 -15.40
C ARG A 31 7.84 -8.82 -16.02
N ARG A 32 7.31 -9.73 -15.22
CA ARG A 32 6.70 -10.98 -15.69
C ARG A 32 5.57 -10.67 -16.66
N ARG A 33 4.68 -9.74 -16.29
CA ARG A 33 3.55 -9.37 -17.13
C ARG A 33 3.98 -8.71 -18.44
N VAL A 34 4.96 -7.82 -18.40
CA VAL A 34 5.53 -7.20 -19.61
C VAL A 34 6.20 -8.26 -20.48
N ALA A 35 6.91 -9.23 -19.91
CA ALA A 35 7.52 -10.31 -20.68
C ALA A 35 6.47 -11.20 -21.37
N GLU A 36 5.33 -11.47 -20.72
CA GLU A 36 4.19 -12.19 -21.30
C GLU A 36 3.53 -11.40 -22.45
N GLU A 37 3.21 -10.12 -22.20
CA GLU A 37 2.45 -9.30 -23.15
C GLU A 37 3.28 -8.86 -24.38
N PHE A 38 4.60 -8.76 -24.24
CA PHE A 38 5.52 -8.37 -25.32
C PHE A 38 6.36 -9.55 -25.84
N ARG A 39 5.99 -10.79 -25.50
CA ARG A 39 6.70 -12.00 -25.95
C ARG A 39 6.75 -12.04 -27.48
N GLN A 40 7.95 -12.25 -28.02
CA GLN A 40 8.28 -12.24 -29.45
C GLN A 40 7.37 -13.17 -30.28
N SER A 41 6.27 -12.64 -30.78
CA SER A 41 5.77 -13.02 -32.10
C SER A 41 6.21 -11.92 -33.07
N ASP A 42 6.64 -12.32 -34.26
CA ASP A 42 7.02 -11.42 -35.37
C ASP A 42 5.87 -10.48 -35.79
N GLN A 43 4.67 -10.73 -35.25
CA GLN A 43 3.53 -9.85 -35.25
C GLN A 43 2.94 -9.71 -33.85
N THR A 44 3.67 -9.07 -32.93
CA THR A 44 3.12 -8.64 -31.63
C THR A 44 2.13 -7.50 -31.86
N VAL A 45 0.96 -7.86 -32.40
CA VAL A 45 -0.24 -7.03 -32.36
C VAL A 45 -0.69 -7.06 -30.91
N LEU A 46 -0.24 -6.06 -30.15
CA LEU A 46 -0.80 -5.78 -28.83
C LEU A 46 -2.32 -5.77 -28.97
N PRO A 47 -3.06 -6.67 -28.28
CA PRO A 47 -4.50 -6.81 -28.47
C PRO A 47 -5.23 -5.49 -28.24
N ASP A 48 -4.76 -4.70 -27.28
CA ASP A 48 -5.21 -3.34 -27.03
C ASP A 48 -4.04 -2.42 -26.61
N PRO A 49 -3.50 -1.63 -27.55
CA PRO A 49 -2.45 -0.66 -27.27
C PRO A 49 -2.88 0.46 -26.31
N ASN A 50 -4.18 0.84 -26.33
CA ASN A 50 -4.69 1.93 -25.51
C ASN A 50 -4.79 1.52 -24.04
N GLU A 51 -5.25 0.30 -23.78
CA GLU A 51 -5.26 -0.27 -22.44
C GLU A 51 -3.85 -0.46 -21.88
N CYS A 52 -2.90 -0.90 -22.72
CA CYS A 52 -1.49 -0.99 -22.34
C CYS A 52 -0.93 0.39 -21.93
N ALA A 53 -1.22 1.43 -22.72
CA ALA A 53 -0.83 2.80 -22.40
C ALA A 53 -1.51 3.33 -21.12
N ARG A 54 -2.79 3.00 -20.90
CA ARG A 54 -3.53 3.37 -19.68
C ARG A 54 -2.90 2.76 -18.43
N ARG A 55 -2.57 1.47 -18.47
CA ARG A 55 -1.89 0.77 -17.36
C ARG A 55 -0.53 1.38 -17.07
N LEU A 56 0.28 1.64 -18.10
CA LEU A 56 1.58 2.31 -17.97
C LEU A 56 1.45 3.67 -17.29
N ASN A 57 0.46 4.47 -17.68
CA ASN A 57 0.21 5.79 -17.09
C ASN A 57 -0.24 5.69 -15.63
N SER A 58 -1.10 4.73 -15.30
CA SER A 58 -1.49 4.46 -13.91
C SER A 58 -0.29 4.07 -13.05
N LEU A 59 0.59 3.19 -13.54
CA LEU A 59 1.79 2.79 -12.83
C LEU A 59 2.79 3.95 -12.65
N ARG A 60 2.92 4.84 -13.64
CA ARG A 60 3.71 6.07 -13.51
C ARG A 60 3.13 7.04 -12.48
N ALA A 61 1.81 7.17 -12.42
CA ALA A 61 1.14 8.00 -11.43
C ALA A 61 1.39 7.49 -10.01
N LEU A 62 1.38 6.16 -9.81
CA LEU A 62 1.76 5.52 -8.55
C LEU A 62 3.24 5.73 -8.22
N ALA A 63 4.13 5.50 -9.19
CA ALA A 63 5.58 5.65 -9.01
C ALA A 63 5.98 7.07 -8.59
N SER A 64 5.30 8.06 -9.17
CA SER A 64 5.54 9.47 -8.88
C SER A 64 4.78 9.97 -7.66
N ASP A 65 3.96 9.15 -6.99
CA ASP A 65 3.09 9.58 -5.88
C ASP A 65 2.21 10.80 -6.25
N ARG A 66 1.67 10.80 -7.48
CA ARG A 66 0.91 11.93 -8.04
C ARG A 66 -0.26 12.34 -7.16
N TYR A 67 -1.01 11.37 -6.65
CA TYR A 67 -2.25 11.63 -5.92
C TYR A 67 -2.01 12.15 -4.50
N SER A 68 -0.91 11.77 -3.86
CA SER A 68 -0.49 12.35 -2.58
C SER A 68 -0.23 13.85 -2.69
N ARG A 69 0.33 14.31 -3.82
CA ARG A 69 0.53 15.74 -4.10
C ARG A 69 -0.75 16.47 -4.46
N LEU A 70 -1.64 15.84 -5.23
CA LEU A 70 -2.91 16.46 -5.64
C LEU A 70 -3.91 16.57 -4.48
N TYR A 71 -3.88 15.59 -3.58
CA TYR A 71 -4.83 15.47 -2.48
C TYR A 71 -4.06 15.30 -1.16
N PRO A 72 -3.40 16.38 -0.69
CA PRO A 72 -2.70 16.33 0.59
C PRO A 72 -3.69 16.05 1.72
N ARG A 73 -3.29 15.21 2.66
CA ARG A 73 -4.12 14.94 3.83
C ARG A 73 -4.18 16.16 4.74
N ILE A 74 -5.38 16.49 5.21
CA ILE A 74 -5.61 17.59 6.15
C ILE A 74 -5.20 17.17 7.57
N SER A 75 -5.44 15.90 7.93
CA SER A 75 -5.09 15.35 9.24
C SER A 75 -3.94 14.34 9.15
N VAL A 76 -3.16 14.26 10.24
CA VAL A 76 -2.11 13.25 10.43
C VAL A 76 -2.68 11.96 11.06
N SER A 77 -3.86 12.04 11.69
CA SER A 77 -4.53 10.90 12.32
C SER A 77 -5.34 10.06 11.32
N SER A 78 -5.29 8.74 11.51
CA SER A 78 -6.19 7.78 10.87
C SER A 78 -7.56 7.80 11.58
N ALA A 79 -8.58 7.16 11.01
CA ALA A 79 -9.93 7.04 11.59
C ALA A 79 -9.98 6.41 13.00
N SER A 80 -8.86 5.86 13.48
CA SER A 80 -8.67 5.28 14.80
C SER A 80 -7.91 6.18 15.78
N ASP A 81 -7.64 7.44 15.41
CA ASP A 81 -6.78 8.38 16.16
C ASP A 81 -5.39 7.84 16.49
N LEU A 82 -4.96 6.82 15.75
CA LEU A 82 -3.60 6.31 15.79
C LEU A 82 -2.77 6.96 14.69
N THR A 83 -1.55 7.29 15.05
CA THR A 83 -0.50 7.68 14.13
C THR A 83 -0.04 6.48 13.29
N ARG A 84 0.62 6.74 12.16
CA ARG A 84 1.21 5.70 11.30
C ARG A 84 2.13 4.75 12.07
N ALA A 85 2.92 5.28 13.00
CA ALA A 85 3.85 4.49 13.80
C ALA A 85 3.09 3.55 14.77
N GLU A 86 2.01 4.02 15.39
CA GLU A 86 1.17 3.22 16.26
C GLU A 86 0.43 2.12 15.48
N CYS A 87 -0.15 2.45 14.31
CA CYS A 87 -0.73 1.44 13.43
C CYS A 87 0.29 0.37 13.04
N SER A 88 1.53 0.77 12.71
CA SER A 88 2.59 -0.18 12.38
C SER A 88 2.85 -1.13 13.55
N LYS A 89 2.96 -0.62 14.78
CA LYS A 89 3.17 -1.45 15.99
C LYS A 89 2.03 -2.45 16.19
N VAL A 90 0.78 -2.02 16.06
CA VAL A 90 -0.40 -2.90 16.20
C VAL A 90 -0.38 -3.99 15.13
N ILE A 91 -0.10 -3.64 13.87
CA ILE A 91 0.01 -4.62 12.78
C ILE A 91 1.13 -5.62 13.06
N PHE A 92 2.33 -5.16 13.41
CA PHE A 92 3.46 -6.04 13.73
C PHE A 92 3.14 -6.98 14.90
N ALA A 93 2.57 -6.47 15.98
CA ALA A 93 2.20 -7.27 17.14
C ALA A 93 1.17 -8.35 16.79
N ASN A 94 0.19 -8.03 15.95
CA ASN A 94 -0.82 -9.00 15.51
C ASN A 94 -0.26 -10.05 14.54
N LEU A 95 0.65 -9.67 13.62
CA LEU A 95 1.24 -10.61 12.66
C LEU A 95 2.27 -11.58 13.27
N HIS A 96 2.89 -11.21 14.39
CA HIS A 96 3.96 -12.00 15.03
C HIS A 96 3.56 -12.56 16.39
N SER A 97 2.29 -12.43 16.80
CA SER A 97 1.82 -13.10 18.01
C SER A 97 1.90 -14.61 17.78
N PRO A 98 2.65 -15.36 18.60
CA PRO A 98 2.64 -16.81 18.52
C PRO A 98 1.21 -17.28 18.80
N GLU A 99 0.71 -18.13 17.92
CA GLU A 99 -0.58 -18.80 18.00
C GLU A 99 -0.73 -19.46 19.40
N SER A 100 -1.44 -18.81 20.33
CA SER A 100 -2.03 -19.50 21.46
C SER A 100 -3.29 -20.17 20.92
N GLY A 101 -3.20 -21.48 20.69
CA GLY A 101 -4.27 -22.31 20.17
C GLY A 101 -5.50 -22.23 21.05
N ASP A 102 -6.43 -21.37 20.67
CA ASP A 102 -7.85 -21.49 20.99
C ASP A 102 -8.62 -20.53 20.09
N VAL A 103 -9.33 -21.14 19.14
CA VAL A 103 -10.54 -20.67 18.47
C VAL A 103 -10.38 -19.43 17.58
N GLU A 104 -10.98 -19.50 16.40
CA GLU A 104 -11.19 -18.45 15.40
C GLU A 104 -12.03 -17.25 15.92
N GLN A 105 -11.75 -16.75 17.13
CA GLN A 105 -12.09 -15.40 17.52
C GLN A 105 -11.17 -14.47 16.74
N SER A 106 -11.63 -14.27 15.52
CA SER A 106 -11.03 -13.64 14.37
C SER A 106 -10.12 -12.49 14.75
N LEU A 107 -8.92 -12.45 14.16
CA LEU A 107 -7.94 -11.36 14.30
C LEU A 107 -8.57 -9.96 14.16
N LEU A 108 -9.67 -9.86 13.40
CA LEU A 108 -10.52 -8.67 13.30
C LEU A 108 -11.18 -8.25 14.62
N GLU A 109 -11.66 -9.18 15.45
CA GLU A 109 -12.23 -8.88 16.77
C GLU A 109 -11.15 -8.39 17.75
N LYS A 110 -9.95 -8.98 17.69
CA LYS A 110 -8.79 -8.47 18.46
C LYS A 110 -8.43 -7.06 18.01
N LEU A 111 -8.37 -6.81 16.69
CA LEU A 111 -8.13 -5.48 16.14
C LEU A 111 -9.23 -4.49 16.55
N LYS A 112 -10.51 -4.85 16.39
CA LYS A 112 -11.66 -4.01 16.77
C LYS A 112 -11.62 -3.62 18.25
N LYS A 113 -11.22 -4.54 19.13
CA LYS A 113 -11.02 -4.27 20.57
C LYS A 113 -9.87 -3.28 20.81
N THR A 114 -8.75 -3.43 20.09
CA THR A 114 -7.61 -2.51 20.23
C THR A 114 -7.90 -1.11 19.69
N PHE A 115 -8.71 -0.99 18.63
CA PHE A 115 -9.08 0.30 18.06
C PHE A 115 -10.20 1.00 18.84
N SER A 116 -11.08 0.26 19.51
CA SER A 116 -12.18 0.83 20.30
C SER A 116 -11.73 1.48 21.62
N PHE A 117 -10.43 1.46 21.98
CA PHE A 117 -9.95 1.90 23.29
C PHE A 117 -9.65 3.42 23.39
N LYS A 118 -9.85 4.21 22.33
CA LYS A 118 -9.50 5.65 22.34
C LYS A 118 -10.70 6.59 22.12
N SER A 119 -11.85 6.29 22.73
CA SER A 119 -12.95 7.26 22.89
C SER A 119 -12.85 8.10 24.19
N GLY A 120 -11.76 7.94 24.95
CA GLY A 120 -11.49 8.75 26.15
C GLY A 120 -10.80 10.07 25.81
N VAL A 121 -11.59 11.10 25.50
CA VAL A 121 -11.18 12.51 25.59
C VAL A 121 -10.70 12.79 27.02
N PRO A 122 -9.49 13.29 27.28
CA PRO A 122 -9.21 13.99 28.53
C PRO A 122 -9.82 15.39 28.38
N GLU A 123 -11.00 15.57 28.96
CA GLU A 123 -11.64 16.87 29.09
C GLU A 123 -10.73 17.79 29.94
N SER A 124 -10.53 18.99 29.41
CA SER A 124 -9.75 20.09 29.94
C SER A 124 -10.31 20.67 31.25
N GLU A 125 -9.38 21.13 32.10
CA GLU A 125 -9.50 22.28 33.02
C GLU A 125 -10.47 22.19 34.23
N SER A 126 -9.89 22.24 35.43
CA SER A 126 -10.44 23.08 36.50
C SER A 126 -9.32 23.72 37.33
N GLU A 127 -8.98 24.96 36.97
CA GLU A 127 -8.40 25.92 37.91
C GLU A 127 -9.41 26.16 39.06
N LYS A 128 -8.94 26.08 40.29
CA LYS A 128 -9.54 26.76 41.46
C LYS A 128 -8.42 27.44 42.23
N PRO A 129 -8.40 28.78 42.36
CA PRO A 129 -7.60 29.42 43.38
C PRO A 129 -8.28 29.25 44.74
N LYS A 130 -7.50 28.83 45.74
CA LYS A 130 -7.91 28.79 47.15
C LYS A 130 -7.96 30.21 47.70
N LYS A 131 -8.93 30.43 48.60
CA LYS A 131 -9.10 31.63 49.44
C LYS A 131 -7.85 31.96 50.24
#